data_AF-A0A953WD25-F1
#
_entry.id   AF-A0A953WD25-F1
#
_cell.length_a   1.000
_cell.length_b   1.000
_cell.length_c   1.000
_cell.angle_alpha   90.00
_cell.angle_beta   90.00
_cell.angle_gamma   90.00
#
_symmetry.space_group_name_H-M   'P 1'
#
loop_
_entity.id
_entity.type
_entity.pdbx_description
1 polymer ?
#
loop_
_entity_poly.entity_id
_entity_poly.type
_entity_poly.pdbx_seq_one_letter_code
_entity_poly.pdbx_strand_id
1 'polypeptide(L)' 'IGAHRQKRSAAIGKSPLDEIEGIGPARKKALLHHFGSAKGVSRAKVADLMEVDGVNEALAERIHGHFNGG' A
#
# COMPACT_ATOMS: atom_id res chain seq x y z
N ILE A 1 -26.51 -7.60 -12.70
CA ILE A 1 -25.61 -6.49 -12.30
C ILE A 1 -25.41 -6.57 -10.80
N GLY A 2 -24.28 -7.12 -10.35
CA GLY A 2 -23.99 -7.36 -8.94
C GLY A 2 -22.47 -7.36 -8.76
N ALA A 3 -21.88 -6.21 -9.09
CA ALA A 3 -20.46 -5.98 -9.17
C ALA A 3 -19.74 -6.36 -7.87
N HIS A 4 -18.78 -7.27 -7.98
CA HIS A 4 -17.43 -7.11 -7.43
C HIS A 4 -17.28 -6.80 -5.92
N ARG A 5 -18.32 -6.99 -5.11
CA ARG A 5 -18.34 -6.62 -3.68
C ARG A 5 -17.93 -7.78 -2.77
N GLN A 6 -18.17 -9.03 -3.17
CA GLN A 6 -17.90 -10.20 -2.31
C GLN A 6 -16.43 -10.63 -2.25
N LYS A 7 -15.58 -10.28 -3.24
CA LYS A 7 -14.14 -10.54 -3.15
C LYS A 7 -13.39 -9.60 -2.18
N ARG A 8 -14.07 -8.59 -1.60
CA ARG A 8 -13.49 -7.69 -0.60
C ARG A 8 -13.48 -8.25 0.82
N SER A 9 -14.25 -9.31 1.10
CA SER A 9 -14.38 -9.85 2.45
C SER A 9 -13.29 -10.86 2.85
N ALA A 10 -12.44 -11.31 1.90
CA ALA A 10 -11.50 -12.41 2.13
C ALA A 10 -10.02 -12.00 2.26
N ALA A 11 -9.68 -10.71 2.24
CA ALA A 11 -8.31 -10.23 2.54
C ALA A 11 -8.15 -9.89 4.05
N ILE A 12 -8.81 -10.66 4.92
CA ILE A 12 -8.61 -10.63 6.37
C ILE A 12 -7.27 -11.31 6.75
N GLY A 13 -6.60 -11.98 5.82
CA GLY A 13 -5.18 -12.35 5.94
C GLY A 13 -4.30 -11.21 5.42
N LYS A 14 -3.31 -10.79 6.24
CA LYS A 14 -2.23 -9.80 6.00
C LYS A 14 -2.29 -9.07 4.65
N SER A 15 -2.50 -7.76 4.68
CA SER A 15 -2.27 -6.92 3.50
C SER A 15 -0.79 -7.03 3.12
N PRO A 16 -0.44 -7.01 1.83
CA PRO A 16 0.97 -6.98 1.42
C PRO A 16 1.73 -5.77 2.01
N LEU A 17 1.01 -4.69 2.34
CA LEU A 17 1.59 -3.55 3.06
C LEU A 17 2.03 -3.90 4.50
N ASP A 18 1.42 -4.92 5.13
CA ASP A 18 1.76 -5.38 6.49
C ASP A 18 3.07 -6.20 6.51
N GLU A 19 3.55 -6.67 5.35
CA GLU A 19 4.79 -7.43 5.23
C GLU A 19 6.02 -6.51 5.09
N ILE A 20 5.80 -5.21 4.91
CA ILE A 20 6.84 -4.20 4.74
C ILE A 20 7.26 -3.67 6.11
N GLU A 21 8.50 -3.94 6.50
CA GLU A 21 9.05 -3.45 7.76
C GLU A 21 9.02 -1.91 7.81
N GLY A 22 8.44 -1.37 8.89
CA GLY A 22 8.25 0.06 9.08
C GLY A 22 6.88 0.59 8.64
N ILE A 23 6.02 -0.23 8.02
CA ILE A 23 4.61 0.12 7.82
C ILE A 23 3.79 -0.28 9.05
N GLY A 24 3.43 0.73 9.84
CA GLY A 24 2.41 0.60 10.88
C GLY A 24 1.00 0.85 10.36
N PRO A 25 -0.04 0.64 11.19
CA PRO A 25 -1.44 0.82 10.80
C PRO A 25 -1.76 2.25 10.32
N ALA A 26 -1.11 3.28 10.87
CA ALA A 26 -1.28 4.67 10.46
C ALA A 26 -0.80 4.92 9.02
N ARG A 27 0.44 4.51 8.70
CA ARG A 27 1.03 4.67 7.36
C ARG A 27 0.27 3.85 6.32
N LYS A 28 -0.11 2.62 6.66
CA LYS A 28 -0.97 1.79 5.81
C LYS A 28 -2.28 2.49 5.49
N LYS A 29 -2.95 3.05 6.50
CA LYS A 29 -4.21 3.79 6.30
C LYS A 29 -3.99 5.01 5.40
N ALA A 30 -2.92 5.77 5.61
CA ALA A 30 -2.57 6.94 4.79
C ALA A 30 -2.32 6.55 3.32
N LEU A 31 -1.52 5.51 3.09
CA LEU A 31 -1.26 4.96 1.75
C LEU A 31 -2.54 4.48 1.07
N LEU A 32 -3.38 3.72 1.77
CA LEU A 32 -4.65 3.24 1.23
C LEU A 32 -5.65 4.38 0.98
N HIS A 33 -5.60 5.44 1.78
CA HIS A 33 -6.42 6.62 1.58
C HIS A 33 -5.97 7.41 0.35
N HIS A 34 -4.66 7.58 0.17
CA HIS A 34 -4.09 8.33 -0.94
C HIS A 34 -4.23 7.57 -2.28
N PHE A 35 -3.94 6.27 -2.31
CA PHE A 35 -3.91 5.46 -3.54
C PHE A 35 -5.15 4.57 -3.75
N GLY A 36 -6.08 4.55 -2.79
CA GLY A 36 -7.34 3.81 -2.81
C GLY A 36 -7.25 2.29 -2.59
N SER A 37 -6.11 1.66 -2.87
CA SER A 37 -5.91 0.22 -2.65
C SER A 37 -4.42 -0.16 -2.62
N ALA A 38 -4.09 -1.34 -2.09
CA ALA A 38 -2.71 -1.87 -2.13
C ALA A 38 -2.16 -1.99 -3.56
N LYS A 39 -3.04 -2.27 -4.55
CA LYS A 39 -2.68 -2.28 -5.98
C LYS A 39 -2.43 -0.87 -6.54
N GLY A 40 -3.05 0.15 -5.95
CA GLY A 40 -2.72 1.55 -6.25
C GLY A 40 -1.32 1.88 -5.75
N VAL A 41 -1.02 1.52 -4.50
CA VAL A 41 0.29 1.70 -3.88
C VAL A 41 1.38 0.97 -4.66
N SER A 42 1.12 -0.26 -5.13
CA SER A 42 2.08 -1.05 -5.91
C SER A 42 2.46 -0.43 -7.26
N ARG A 43 1.67 0.53 -7.76
CA ARG A 43 1.89 1.23 -9.04
C ARG A 43 2.39 2.66 -8.86
N ALA A 44 2.37 3.17 -7.63
CA ALA A 44 2.82 4.51 -7.30
C ALA A 44 4.34 4.61 -7.48
N LYS A 45 4.83 5.76 -7.93
CA LYS A 45 6.27 6.03 -7.98
C LYS A 45 6.78 6.35 -6.57
N VAL A 46 8.08 6.21 -6.36
CA VAL A 46 8.75 6.61 -5.10
C VAL A 46 8.39 8.06 -4.71
N ALA A 47 8.37 8.97 -5.68
CA ALA A 47 7.99 10.37 -5.45
C ALA A 47 6.56 10.52 -4.90
N ASP A 48 5.58 9.82 -5.50
CA ASP A 48 4.18 9.88 -5.05
C ASP A 48 4.03 9.26 -3.66
N LEU A 49 4.77 8.19 -3.37
CA LEU A 49 4.77 7.54 -2.05
C LEU A 49 5.30 8.49 -0.96
N MET A 50 6.26 9.35 -1.28
CA MET A 50 6.81 10.35 -0.35
C MET A 50 5.84 11.51 -0.07
N GLU A 51 4.83 11.74 -0.90
CA GLU A 51 3.77 12.73 -0.61
C GLU A 51 2.82 12.26 0.51
N VAL A 52 2.89 10.98 0.89
CA VAL A 52 2.07 10.44 1.97
C VAL A 52 2.68 10.77 3.33
N ASP A 53 1.86 11.35 4.21
CA ASP A 53 2.28 11.70 5.56
C ASP A 53 2.93 10.53 6.31
N GLY A 54 4.15 10.77 6.79
CA GLY A 54 4.93 9.80 7.54
C GLY A 54 5.67 8.77 6.68
N VAL A 55 5.67 8.91 5.35
CA VAL A 55 6.53 8.14 4.44
C VAL A 55 7.74 8.99 4.06
N ASN A 56 8.93 8.48 4.35
CA ASN A 56 10.19 9.07 3.91
C ASN A 56 10.74 8.33 2.69
N GLU A 57 11.80 8.86 2.08
CA GLU A 57 12.44 8.28 0.89
C GLU A 57 12.80 6.81 1.10
N ALA A 58 13.50 6.48 2.20
CA ALA A 58 13.91 5.11 2.49
C ALA A 58 12.72 4.13 2.62
N LEU A 59 11.58 4.59 3.16
CA LEU A 59 10.38 3.77 3.24
C LEU A 59 9.68 3.67 1.88
N ALA A 60 9.61 4.77 1.13
CA ALA A 60 9.04 4.79 -0.21
C ALA A 60 9.78 3.84 -1.15
N GLU A 61 11.11 3.81 -1.11
CA GLU A 61 11.93 2.87 -1.87
C GLU A 61 11.65 1.42 -1.46
N ARG A 62 11.54 1.12 -0.16
CA ARG A 62 11.19 -0.23 0.32
C ARG A 62 9.81 -0.66 -0.17
N ILE A 63 8.83 0.25 -0.12
CA ILE A 63 7.48 -0.02 -0.61
C ILE A 63 7.51 -0.32 -2.09
N HIS A 64 8.11 0.57 -2.87
CA HIS A 64 8.23 0.40 -4.31
C HIS A 64 8.99 -0.88 -4.67
N GLY A 65 10.09 -1.17 -3.97
CA GLY A 65 10.88 -2.38 -4.13
C GLY A 65 10.12 -3.66 -3.78
N HIS A 66 9.33 -3.66 -2.71
CA HIS A 66 8.53 -4.82 -2.31
C HIS A 66 7.52 -5.24 -3.40
N PHE A 67 6.96 -4.27 -4.13
CA PHE A 67 5.96 -4.54 -5.17
C PHE A 67 6.52 -4.73 -6.58
N ASN A 68 7.72 -4.21 -6.87
CA ASN A 68 8.33 -4.27 -8.21
C ASN A 68 9.57 -5.19 -8.28
N GLY A 69 10.07 -5.65 -7.14
CA GLY A 69 11.28 -6.48 -7.02
C GLY A 69 11.03 -7.98 -6.90
N GLY A 70 9.87 -8.48 -7.37
CA GLY A 70 9.48 -9.88 -7.38
C GLY A 70 9.09 -10.37 -8.77
#